data_AF-A0A4S2VFA9-F1
#
_entry.id   AF-A0A4S2VFA9-F1
#
_cell.length_a   1.000
_cell.length_b   1.000
_cell.length_c   1.000
_cell.angle_alpha   90.00
_cell.angle_beta   90.00
_cell.angle_gamma   90.00
#
_symmetry.space_group_name_H-M   'P 1'
#
loop_
_entity.id
_entity.type
_entity.pdbx_description
1 polymer ?
#
loop_
_entity_poly.entity_id
_entity_poly.type
_entity_poly.pdbx_seq_one_letter_code
_entity_poly.pdbx_strand_id
1 'polypeptide(L)'
;METDTRPPTGGDGCLVGVIRIPVKIVAVLVVLPVRVVWELLVAAGRAVHRHVLGPLYAHVVEPLLRALGRLLTTLLKLVFVWPWVGLWRYVLVPVGRGLAWLGRGLYDQVLAPAGRFLTAWLGRGGMRYLLAPLAKGVTWIGWALGMTLFVWPWVALWRYVLAPVGRGIVRLAAMAHRYVLTPVGHGLVWLAVAVFRYLLRPVGLGLVWLVVALYRYLLRPVGLGAAWLAAALYRYVLTPVGQVLAWAWHVAGLIVGALWRGLTWVSWVLVGWPASRVYRHVLTPVGHAAREVWRTGRAAVREARATVRRALFGTPPVEPARSRARTLGSTTAADAAPADEISLPRRQG
;
A
#
# COMPACT_ATOMS: atom_id res chain seq x y z
N MET A 1 -45.93 -3.02 -34.27
CA MET A 1 -44.97 -1.94 -34.57
C MET A 1 -43.82 -2.19 -33.61
N GLU A 2 -42.84 -2.98 -34.02
CA GLU A 2 -41.66 -3.27 -33.21
C GLU A 2 -40.46 -2.65 -33.92
N THR A 3 -39.79 -1.70 -33.25
CA THR A 3 -38.58 -1.07 -33.76
C THR A 3 -37.38 -1.98 -33.48
N ASP A 4 -36.75 -2.49 -34.54
CA ASP A 4 -35.54 -3.32 -34.46
C ASP A 4 -34.35 -2.47 -33.97
N THR A 5 -34.04 -2.56 -32.67
CA THR A 5 -32.95 -1.82 -32.01
C THR A 5 -31.64 -2.61 -31.99
N ARG A 6 -31.21 -3.14 -33.15
CA ARG A 6 -29.87 -3.71 -33.29
C ARG A 6 -28.81 -2.60 -33.34
N PRO A 7 -27.80 -2.61 -32.46
CA PRO A 7 -26.71 -1.64 -32.55
C PRO A 7 -25.88 -1.87 -33.82
N PRO A 8 -25.33 -0.81 -34.43
CA PRO A 8 -24.54 -0.92 -35.66
C PRO A 8 -23.23 -1.66 -35.41
N THR A 9 -23.19 -2.95 -35.77
CA THR A 9 -22.01 -3.82 -35.68
C THR A 9 -21.08 -3.64 -36.89
N GLY A 10 -20.70 -2.39 -37.15
CA GLY A 10 -20.00 -1.97 -38.38
C GLY A 10 -18.79 -1.07 -38.13
N GLY A 11 -17.71 -1.63 -37.58
CA GLY A 11 -16.43 -0.93 -37.45
C GLY A 11 -15.42 -1.61 -36.51
N ASP A 12 -15.87 -1.95 -35.30
CA ASP A 12 -14.97 -2.36 -34.22
C ASP A 12 -14.31 -3.74 -34.44
N GLY A 13 -14.95 -4.63 -35.19
CA GLY A 13 -14.48 -6.01 -35.40
C GLY A 13 -13.11 -6.11 -36.06
N CYS A 14 -12.82 -5.30 -37.08
CA CYS A 14 -11.56 -5.38 -37.81
C CYS A 14 -10.40 -4.73 -37.04
N LEU A 15 -10.61 -3.55 -36.44
CA LEU A 15 -9.57 -2.85 -35.66
C LEU A 15 -9.27 -3.57 -34.33
N VAL A 16 -10.29 -4.03 -33.60
CA VAL A 16 -10.08 -4.84 -32.39
C VAL A 16 -9.48 -6.21 -32.72
N GLY A 17 -9.81 -6.79 -33.89
CA GLY A 17 -9.16 -7.99 -34.41
C GLY A 17 -7.67 -7.78 -34.68
N VAL A 18 -7.33 -6.79 -35.50
CA VAL A 18 -5.94 -6.43 -35.87
C VAL A 18 -5.10 -6.01 -34.68
N ILE A 19 -5.69 -5.48 -33.59
CA ILE A 19 -4.97 -5.17 -32.35
C ILE A 19 -4.91 -6.39 -31.39
N ARG A 20 -5.96 -7.21 -31.29
CA ARG A 20 -5.93 -8.43 -30.44
C ARG A 20 -5.01 -9.52 -30.98
N ILE A 21 -4.87 -9.66 -32.30
CA ILE A 21 -4.00 -10.67 -32.92
C ILE A 21 -2.53 -10.51 -32.47
N PRO A 22 -1.84 -9.36 -32.65
CA PRO A 22 -0.47 -9.18 -32.18
C PRO A 22 -0.35 -9.26 -30.66
N VAL A 23 -1.32 -8.72 -29.89
CA VAL A 23 -1.31 -8.84 -28.41
C VAL A 23 -1.43 -10.31 -27.98
N LYS A 24 -2.28 -11.12 -28.62
CA LYS A 24 -2.37 -12.57 -28.35
C LYS A 24 -1.13 -13.31 -28.81
N ILE A 25 -0.56 -12.98 -29.97
CA ILE A 25 0.68 -13.59 -30.47
C ILE A 25 1.82 -13.32 -29.47
N VAL A 26 1.98 -12.09 -29.01
CA VAL A 26 2.98 -11.72 -27.99
C VAL A 26 2.69 -12.39 -26.65
N ALA A 27 1.44 -12.39 -26.19
CA ALA A 27 1.07 -13.05 -24.95
C ALA A 27 1.36 -14.56 -25.02
N VAL A 28 1.08 -15.23 -26.14
CA VAL A 28 1.47 -16.63 -26.35
C VAL A 28 3.00 -16.76 -26.41
N LEU A 29 3.70 -15.94 -27.18
CA LEU A 29 5.16 -16.00 -27.32
C LEU A 29 5.92 -15.69 -26.00
N VAL A 30 5.28 -15.01 -25.04
CA VAL A 30 5.83 -14.75 -23.69
C VAL A 30 5.36 -15.78 -22.68
N VAL A 31 4.05 -15.99 -22.55
CA VAL A 31 3.46 -16.83 -21.51
C VAL A 31 3.73 -18.30 -21.80
N LEU A 32 3.72 -18.74 -23.06
CA LEU A 32 3.95 -20.14 -23.41
C LEU A 32 5.36 -20.62 -23.03
N PRO A 33 6.49 -19.95 -23.37
CA PRO A 33 7.80 -20.39 -22.91
C PRO A 33 7.97 -20.27 -21.39
N VAL A 34 7.42 -19.24 -20.74
CA VAL A 34 7.45 -19.14 -19.27
C VAL A 34 6.68 -20.30 -18.62
N ARG A 35 5.51 -20.67 -19.17
CA ARG A 35 4.70 -21.81 -18.74
C ARG A 35 5.43 -23.13 -18.98
N VAL A 36 6.05 -23.31 -20.14
CA VAL A 36 6.82 -24.52 -20.49
C VAL A 36 8.04 -24.68 -19.58
N VAL A 37 8.78 -23.60 -19.30
CA VAL A 37 9.91 -23.61 -18.34
C VAL A 37 9.43 -23.95 -16.93
N TRP A 38 8.28 -23.41 -16.50
CA TRP A 38 7.68 -23.76 -15.21
C TRP A 38 7.24 -25.23 -15.14
N GLU A 39 6.50 -25.73 -16.13
CA GLU A 39 6.08 -27.13 -16.19
C GLU A 39 7.28 -28.09 -16.24
N LEU A 40 8.33 -27.75 -16.99
CA LEU A 40 9.60 -28.49 -17.02
C LEU A 40 10.31 -28.49 -15.66
N LEU A 41 10.39 -27.36 -14.95
CA LEU A 41 10.96 -27.28 -13.61
C LEU A 41 10.16 -28.14 -12.60
N VAL A 42 8.83 -28.04 -12.63
CA VAL A 42 7.96 -28.80 -11.73
C VAL A 42 7.92 -30.28 -12.12
N ALA A 43 8.09 -30.63 -13.41
CA ALA A 43 8.28 -32.00 -13.87
C ALA A 43 9.64 -32.58 -13.43
N ALA A 44 10.74 -31.84 -13.59
CA ALA A 44 12.06 -32.23 -13.12
C ALA A 44 12.10 -32.42 -11.60
N GLY A 45 11.52 -31.50 -10.83
CA GLY A 45 11.38 -31.62 -9.37
C GLY A 45 10.58 -32.86 -8.96
N ARG A 46 9.45 -33.14 -9.63
CA ARG A 46 8.66 -34.37 -9.43
C ARG A 46 9.43 -35.63 -9.84
N ALA A 47 10.22 -35.59 -10.93
CA ALA A 47 11.03 -36.71 -11.39
C ALA A 47 12.13 -37.06 -10.38
N VAL A 48 12.89 -36.06 -9.90
CA VAL A 48 13.92 -36.22 -8.86
C VAL A 48 13.30 -36.73 -7.55
N HIS A 49 12.14 -36.21 -7.15
CA HIS A 49 11.46 -36.69 -5.94
C HIS A 49 11.05 -38.17 -6.07
N ARG A 50 10.51 -38.60 -7.22
CA ARG A 50 10.10 -39.99 -7.45
C ARG A 50 11.27 -40.96 -7.66
N HIS A 51 12.35 -40.56 -8.33
CA HIS A 51 13.43 -41.47 -8.74
C HIS A 51 14.62 -41.51 -7.77
N VAL A 52 14.80 -40.46 -6.96
CA VAL A 52 15.95 -40.36 -6.04
C VAL A 52 15.47 -40.35 -4.60
N LEU A 53 14.67 -39.35 -4.21
CA LEU A 53 14.30 -39.14 -2.80
C LEU A 53 13.34 -40.22 -2.28
N GLY A 54 12.29 -40.55 -3.02
CA GLY A 54 11.33 -41.61 -2.68
C GLY A 54 11.97 -42.98 -2.45
N PRO A 55 12.70 -43.56 -3.42
CA PRO A 55 13.31 -44.87 -3.25
C PRO A 55 14.42 -44.89 -2.21
N LEU A 56 15.26 -43.85 -2.08
CA LEU A 56 16.25 -43.77 -0.99
C LEU A 56 15.59 -43.72 0.39
N TYR A 57 14.50 -42.96 0.54
CA TYR A 57 13.77 -42.88 1.79
C TYR A 57 13.16 -44.24 2.18
N ALA A 58 12.46 -44.89 1.25
CA ALA A 58 11.81 -46.18 1.48
C ALA A 58 12.80 -47.36 1.66
N HIS A 59 13.88 -47.42 0.88
CA HIS A 59 14.81 -48.56 0.88
C HIS A 59 15.97 -48.43 1.87
N VAL A 60 16.36 -47.21 2.26
CA VAL A 60 17.52 -46.98 3.12
C VAL A 60 17.12 -46.33 4.45
N VAL A 61 16.41 -45.21 4.41
CA VAL A 61 16.12 -44.42 5.62
C VAL A 61 15.11 -45.11 6.52
N GLU A 62 13.99 -45.58 5.96
CA GLU A 62 12.92 -46.23 6.72
C GLU A 62 13.34 -47.56 7.40
N PRO A 63 14.00 -48.53 6.72
CA PRO A 63 14.47 -49.73 7.40
C PRO A 63 15.57 -49.43 8.42
N LEU A 64 16.46 -48.47 8.16
CA LEU A 64 17.49 -48.05 9.11
C LEU A 64 16.87 -47.44 10.38
N LEU A 65 15.89 -46.54 10.24
CA LEU A 65 15.16 -45.96 11.39
C LEU A 65 14.39 -47.04 12.17
N ARG A 66 13.71 -47.97 11.49
CA ARG A 66 12.99 -49.09 12.14
C ARG A 66 13.94 -50.10 12.80
N ALA A 67 15.14 -50.31 12.27
CA ALA A 67 16.17 -51.15 12.87
C ALA A 67 16.80 -50.47 14.09
N LEU A 68 17.15 -49.18 13.97
CA LEU A 68 17.70 -48.37 15.06
C LEU A 68 16.69 -48.20 16.21
N GLY A 69 15.40 -47.99 15.90
CA GLY A 69 14.33 -47.93 16.89
C GLY A 69 14.12 -49.28 17.61
N ARG A 70 14.21 -50.40 16.90
CA ARG A 70 14.18 -51.75 17.52
C ARG A 70 15.41 -52.02 18.39
N LEU A 71 16.61 -51.66 17.93
CA LEU A 71 17.84 -51.76 18.72
C LEU A 71 17.76 -50.91 19.99
N LEU A 72 17.35 -49.64 19.87
CA LEU A 72 17.25 -48.71 20.99
C LEU A 72 16.19 -49.15 22.02
N THR A 73 15.02 -49.60 21.58
CA THR A 73 13.98 -50.13 22.49
C THR A 73 14.37 -51.45 23.13
N THR A 74 15.14 -52.29 22.44
CA THR A 74 15.67 -53.55 23.01
C THR A 74 16.77 -53.26 24.04
N LEU A 75 17.72 -52.39 23.73
CA LEU A 75 18.73 -51.90 24.67
C LEU A 75 18.10 -51.25 25.91
N LEU A 76 17.08 -50.41 25.72
CA LEU A 76 16.36 -49.79 26.83
C LEU A 76 15.70 -50.86 27.71
N LYS A 77 14.98 -51.83 27.14
CA LYS A 77 14.41 -52.96 27.90
C LYS A 77 15.48 -53.80 28.61
N LEU A 78 16.62 -54.06 27.97
CA LEU A 78 17.71 -54.87 28.51
C LEU A 78 18.47 -54.18 29.66
N VAL A 79 18.66 -52.87 29.59
CA VAL A 79 19.34 -52.07 30.63
C VAL A 79 18.41 -51.73 31.78
N PHE A 80 17.10 -51.60 31.52
CA PHE A 80 16.14 -51.05 32.47
C PHE A 80 15.22 -52.11 33.09
N VAL A 81 14.52 -52.87 32.24
CA VAL A 81 13.46 -53.79 32.68
C VAL A 81 14.07 -55.10 33.19
N TRP A 82 15.08 -55.63 32.49
CA TRP A 82 15.70 -56.90 32.87
C TRP A 82 16.40 -56.89 34.23
N PRO A 83 17.25 -55.90 34.58
CA PRO A 83 17.87 -55.83 35.90
C PRO A 83 16.84 -55.59 37.01
N TRP A 84 15.78 -54.82 36.71
CA TRP A 84 14.69 -54.60 37.66
C TRP A 84 13.86 -55.87 37.92
N VAL A 85 13.51 -56.62 36.87
CA VAL A 85 12.84 -57.92 36.99
C VAL A 85 13.73 -58.94 37.71
N GLY A 86 15.04 -58.92 37.43
CA GLY A 86 16.04 -59.71 38.16
C GLY A 86 16.06 -59.38 39.65
N LEU A 87 16.23 -58.11 40.01
CA LEU A 87 16.24 -57.64 41.40
C LEU A 87 14.93 -57.98 42.13
N TRP A 88 13.78 -57.80 41.46
CA TRP A 88 12.49 -58.15 42.02
C TRP A 88 12.38 -59.66 42.31
N ARG A 89 12.76 -60.50 41.34
CA ARG A 89 12.56 -61.96 41.39
C ARG A 89 13.61 -62.68 42.24
N TYR A 90 14.85 -62.18 42.29
CA TYR A 90 15.97 -62.78 43.04
C TYR A 90 16.27 -62.12 44.39
N VAL A 91 15.79 -60.90 44.66
CA VAL A 91 16.01 -60.22 45.95
C VAL A 91 14.70 -59.90 46.65
N LEU A 92 13.77 -59.14 46.04
CA LEU A 92 12.53 -58.75 46.75
C LEU A 92 11.61 -59.94 47.06
N VAL A 93 11.43 -60.89 46.14
CA VAL A 93 10.60 -62.08 46.37
C VAL A 93 11.13 -62.97 47.51
N PRO A 94 12.41 -63.38 47.54
CA PRO A 94 12.93 -64.18 48.66
C PRO A 94 13.01 -63.39 49.97
N VAL A 95 13.42 -62.11 49.96
CA VAL A 95 13.43 -61.27 51.17
C VAL A 95 12.00 -61.10 51.71
N GLY A 96 11.02 -60.83 50.84
CA GLY A 96 9.62 -60.73 51.22
C GLY A 96 9.05 -62.02 51.82
N ARG A 97 9.43 -63.19 51.26
CA ARG A 97 9.06 -64.49 51.85
C ARG A 97 9.74 -64.74 53.20
N GLY A 98 11.03 -64.42 53.33
CA GLY A 98 11.76 -64.53 54.60
C GLY A 98 11.15 -63.64 55.68
N LEU A 99 10.83 -62.39 55.34
CA LEU A 99 10.18 -61.43 56.24
C LEU A 99 8.75 -61.84 56.61
N ALA A 100 7.98 -62.41 55.66
CA ALA A 100 6.65 -62.95 55.92
C ALA A 100 6.66 -64.29 56.68
N TRP A 101 7.77 -65.02 56.68
CA TRP A 101 7.97 -66.21 57.53
C TRP A 101 8.35 -65.79 58.95
N LEU A 102 9.35 -64.91 59.10
CA LEU A 102 9.73 -64.32 60.39
C LEU A 102 8.56 -63.59 61.05
N GLY A 103 7.82 -62.79 60.29
CA GLY A 103 6.66 -62.04 60.79
C GLY A 103 5.53 -62.95 61.29
N ARG A 104 5.30 -64.10 60.64
CA ARG A 104 4.35 -65.11 61.15
C ARG A 104 4.88 -65.81 62.40
N GLY A 105 6.13 -66.27 62.39
CA GLY A 105 6.75 -66.88 63.57
C GLY A 105 6.71 -65.96 64.80
N LEU A 106 7.03 -64.67 64.63
CA LEU A 106 6.95 -63.68 65.70
C LEU A 106 5.50 -63.38 66.12
N TYR A 107 4.56 -63.37 65.16
CA TYR A 107 3.15 -63.19 65.45
C TYR A 107 2.60 -64.35 66.28
N ASP A 108 2.85 -65.59 65.87
CA ASP A 108 2.33 -66.79 66.52
C ASP A 108 2.98 -67.05 67.89
N GLN A 109 4.29 -66.82 68.03
CA GLN A 109 5.02 -67.06 69.28
C GLN A 109 4.89 -65.94 70.32
N VAL A 110 4.83 -64.67 69.88
CA VAL A 110 4.85 -63.51 70.78
C VAL A 110 3.52 -62.78 70.79
N LEU A 111 3.00 -62.41 69.61
CA LEU A 111 1.85 -61.52 69.50
C LEU A 111 0.49 -62.22 69.76
N ALA A 112 0.36 -63.51 69.48
CA ALA A 112 -0.85 -64.29 69.77
C ALA A 112 -1.04 -64.60 71.27
N PRO A 113 -0.02 -65.03 72.04
CA PRO A 113 -0.13 -65.11 73.50
C PRO A 113 -0.18 -63.72 74.15
N ALA A 114 0.72 -62.79 73.78
CA ALA A 114 0.70 -61.45 74.36
C ALA A 114 -0.57 -60.69 74.01
N GLY A 115 -1.15 -60.89 72.82
CA GLY A 115 -2.41 -60.26 72.38
C GLY A 115 -3.60 -60.61 73.28
N ARG A 116 -3.69 -61.87 73.74
CA ARG A 116 -4.73 -62.30 74.69
C ARG A 116 -4.57 -61.64 76.07
N PHE A 117 -3.33 -61.52 76.56
CA PHE A 117 -3.03 -60.74 77.77
C PHE A 117 -3.25 -59.23 77.58
N LEU A 118 -2.90 -58.69 76.41
CA LEU A 118 -3.07 -57.28 76.07
C LEU A 118 -4.54 -56.91 75.98
N THR A 119 -5.41 -57.73 75.38
CA THR A 119 -6.86 -57.44 75.31
C THR A 119 -7.49 -57.32 76.70
N ALA A 120 -6.98 -58.03 77.71
CA ALA A 120 -7.41 -57.86 79.11
C ALA A 120 -6.88 -56.56 79.74
N TRP A 121 -5.73 -56.05 79.27
CA TRP A 121 -5.11 -54.81 79.76
C TRP A 121 -5.51 -53.55 78.96
N LEU A 122 -6.11 -53.72 77.76
CA LEU A 122 -6.28 -52.67 76.75
C LEU A 122 -7.38 -51.63 77.05
N GLY A 123 -8.00 -51.65 78.23
CA GLY A 123 -9.09 -50.75 78.58
C GLY A 123 -8.70 -49.26 78.67
N ARG A 124 -7.41 -48.92 78.85
CA ARG A 124 -6.96 -47.52 79.10
C ARG A 124 -5.64 -47.14 78.41
N GLY A 125 -5.73 -46.72 77.16
CA GLY A 125 -4.95 -45.61 76.57
C GLY A 125 -3.43 -45.75 76.30
N GLY A 126 -2.67 -46.47 77.11
CA GLY A 126 -1.19 -46.40 77.10
C GLY A 126 -0.51 -46.88 75.81
N MET A 127 -1.10 -47.84 75.09
CA MET A 127 -0.49 -48.51 73.95
C MET A 127 -0.14 -47.57 72.77
N ARG A 128 -0.84 -46.44 72.64
CA ARG A 128 -0.62 -45.46 71.55
C ARG A 128 0.76 -44.80 71.62
N TYR A 129 1.28 -44.53 72.82
CA TYR A 129 2.58 -43.88 73.01
C TYR A 129 3.77 -44.82 72.79
N LEU A 130 3.60 -46.13 72.94
CA LEU A 130 4.64 -47.14 72.68
C LEU A 130 4.63 -47.64 71.23
N LEU A 131 3.44 -47.83 70.64
CA LEU A 131 3.34 -48.22 69.23
C LEU A 131 3.72 -47.10 68.25
N ALA A 132 3.45 -45.83 68.58
CA ALA A 132 3.77 -44.71 67.69
C ALA A 132 5.27 -44.61 67.33
N PRO A 133 6.24 -44.60 68.26
CA PRO A 133 7.66 -44.55 67.93
C PRO A 133 8.13 -45.82 67.20
N LEU A 134 7.59 -46.99 67.54
CA LEU A 134 7.97 -48.26 66.91
C LEU A 134 7.48 -48.33 65.46
N ALA A 135 6.22 -47.97 65.21
CA ALA A 135 5.66 -47.84 63.86
C ALA A 135 6.38 -46.75 63.05
N LYS A 136 6.74 -45.63 63.69
CA LYS A 136 7.55 -44.58 63.05
C LYS A 136 8.94 -45.08 62.68
N GLY A 137 9.60 -45.87 63.52
CA GLY A 137 10.86 -46.55 63.21
C GLY A 137 10.75 -47.51 62.01
N VAL A 138 9.75 -48.38 62.01
CA VAL A 138 9.51 -49.34 60.90
C VAL A 138 9.20 -48.61 59.59
N THR A 139 8.37 -47.57 59.61
CA THR A 139 8.10 -46.76 58.41
C THR A 139 9.31 -45.97 57.94
N TRP A 140 10.19 -45.49 58.85
CA TRP A 140 11.43 -44.81 58.47
C TRP A 140 12.44 -45.78 57.84
N ILE A 141 12.57 -47.00 58.38
CA ILE A 141 13.41 -48.06 57.82
C ILE A 141 12.87 -48.49 56.44
N GLY A 142 11.56 -48.66 56.30
CA GLY A 142 10.92 -48.96 55.02
C GLY A 142 11.09 -47.84 53.98
N TRP A 143 10.98 -46.58 54.40
CA TRP A 143 11.24 -45.42 53.55
C TRP A 143 12.71 -45.33 53.13
N ALA A 144 13.65 -45.51 54.06
CA ALA A 144 15.09 -45.49 53.79
C ALA A 144 15.51 -46.64 52.86
N LEU A 145 15.02 -47.86 53.09
CA LEU A 145 15.22 -49.00 52.18
C LEU A 145 14.61 -48.75 50.81
N GLY A 146 13.40 -48.19 50.73
CA GLY A 146 12.78 -47.77 49.47
C GLY A 146 13.64 -46.75 48.72
N MET A 147 14.11 -45.71 49.40
CA MET A 147 14.96 -44.66 48.82
C MET A 147 16.32 -45.22 48.34
N THR A 148 16.91 -46.14 49.12
CA THR A 148 18.23 -46.72 48.84
C THR A 148 18.19 -47.81 47.77
N LEU A 149 17.11 -48.60 47.68
CA LEU A 149 16.93 -49.65 46.66
C LEU A 149 16.32 -49.13 45.36
N PHE A 150 15.50 -48.08 45.40
CA PHE A 150 14.80 -47.54 44.23
C PHE A 150 15.48 -46.28 43.69
N VAL A 151 15.60 -45.24 44.53
CA VAL A 151 15.99 -43.89 44.07
C VAL A 151 17.49 -43.77 43.85
N TRP A 152 18.33 -44.34 44.72
CA TRP A 152 19.79 -44.27 44.54
C TRP A 152 20.30 -44.98 43.28
N PRO A 153 19.91 -46.23 42.97
CA PRO A 153 20.27 -46.91 41.73
C PRO A 153 19.72 -46.18 40.50
N TRP A 154 18.52 -45.60 40.61
CA TRP A 154 17.94 -44.77 39.55
C TRP A 154 18.77 -43.51 39.27
N VAL A 155 19.12 -42.75 40.31
CA VAL A 155 19.92 -41.52 40.19
C VAL A 155 21.33 -41.84 39.68
N ALA A 156 21.92 -42.95 40.12
CA ALA A 156 23.18 -43.46 39.58
C ALA A 156 23.06 -43.81 38.08
N LEU A 157 22.05 -44.60 37.69
CA LEU A 157 21.79 -44.93 36.28
C LEU A 157 21.57 -43.67 35.42
N TRP A 158 20.82 -42.70 35.95
CA TRP A 158 20.55 -41.46 35.23
C TRP A 158 21.83 -40.63 35.02
N ARG A 159 22.65 -40.49 36.07
CA ARG A 159 23.86 -39.65 36.06
C ARG A 159 25.06 -40.32 35.36
N TYR A 160 25.21 -41.63 35.45
CA TYR A 160 26.33 -42.38 34.86
C TYR A 160 26.02 -43.01 33.49
N VAL A 161 24.75 -43.25 33.12
CA VAL A 161 24.39 -43.88 31.84
C VAL A 161 23.58 -42.94 30.95
N LEU A 162 22.43 -42.43 31.41
CA LEU A 162 21.58 -41.57 30.55
C LEU A 162 22.27 -40.24 30.19
N ALA A 163 22.89 -39.56 31.16
CA ALA A 163 23.55 -38.27 30.91
C ALA A 163 24.73 -38.32 29.90
N PRO A 164 25.64 -39.33 29.92
CA PRO A 164 26.63 -39.47 28.85
C PRO A 164 26.03 -40.00 27.54
N VAL A 165 25.10 -40.95 27.55
CA VAL A 165 24.46 -41.47 26.32
C VAL A 165 23.69 -40.38 25.59
N GLY A 166 22.90 -39.56 26.31
CA GLY A 166 22.20 -38.40 25.73
C GLY A 166 23.16 -37.39 25.11
N ARG A 167 24.27 -37.07 25.79
CA ARG A 167 25.33 -36.21 25.22
C ARG A 167 26.02 -36.84 24.00
N GLY A 168 26.19 -38.17 23.98
CA GLY A 168 26.70 -38.92 22.83
C GLY A 168 25.76 -38.85 21.62
N ILE A 169 24.47 -39.08 21.82
CA ILE A 169 23.43 -39.00 20.78
C ILE A 169 23.35 -37.57 20.23
N VAL A 170 23.32 -36.54 21.09
CA VAL A 170 23.30 -35.14 20.64
C VAL A 170 24.56 -34.78 19.85
N ARG A 171 25.75 -35.27 20.25
CA ARG A 171 26.99 -35.08 19.48
C ARG A 171 26.93 -35.79 18.12
N LEU A 172 26.45 -37.03 18.06
CA LEU A 172 26.31 -37.77 16.79
C LEU A 172 25.27 -37.12 15.86
N ALA A 173 24.14 -36.64 16.39
CA ALA A 173 23.15 -35.89 15.63
C ALA A 173 23.72 -34.56 15.10
N ALA A 174 24.46 -33.82 15.92
CA ALA A 174 25.17 -32.61 15.50
C ALA A 174 26.27 -32.91 14.46
N MET A 175 26.96 -34.04 14.57
CA MET A 175 27.95 -34.50 13.59
C MET A 175 27.28 -34.82 12.26
N ALA A 176 26.19 -35.60 12.26
CA ALA A 176 25.40 -35.89 11.06
C ALA A 176 24.85 -34.60 10.41
N HIS A 177 24.38 -33.64 11.21
CA HIS A 177 23.95 -32.33 10.70
C HIS A 177 25.10 -31.57 10.01
N ARG A 178 26.29 -31.52 10.64
CA ARG A 178 27.47 -30.82 10.08
C ARG A 178 28.03 -31.51 8.83
N TYR A 179 28.16 -32.84 8.85
CA TYR A 179 28.82 -33.59 7.77
C TYR A 179 27.89 -34.08 6.65
N VAL A 180 26.57 -34.12 6.88
CA VAL A 180 25.59 -34.55 5.85
C VAL A 180 24.68 -33.40 5.45
N LEU A 181 23.93 -32.79 6.38
CA LEU A 181 22.97 -31.73 6.02
C LEU A 181 23.66 -30.46 5.49
N THR A 182 24.82 -30.10 6.02
CA THR A 182 25.51 -28.86 5.62
C THR A 182 26.08 -28.91 4.18
N PRO A 183 26.81 -29.97 3.75
CA PRO A 183 27.23 -30.09 2.35
C PRO A 183 26.06 -30.39 1.39
N VAL A 184 25.04 -31.16 1.80
CA VAL A 184 23.82 -31.36 0.99
C VAL A 184 23.08 -30.04 0.80
N GLY A 185 22.98 -29.22 1.85
CA GLY A 185 22.41 -27.87 1.79
C GLY A 185 23.20 -26.94 0.87
N HIS A 186 24.53 -26.94 0.95
CA HIS A 186 25.38 -26.19 0.01
C HIS A 186 25.24 -26.70 -1.43
N GLY A 187 25.16 -28.01 -1.64
CA GLY A 187 24.91 -28.60 -2.96
C GLY A 187 23.56 -28.18 -3.55
N LEU A 188 22.50 -28.17 -2.74
CA LEU A 188 21.16 -27.70 -3.14
C LEU A 188 21.17 -26.21 -3.47
N VAL A 189 21.80 -25.38 -2.64
CA VAL A 189 21.93 -23.93 -2.88
C VAL A 189 22.76 -23.67 -4.12
N TRP A 190 23.85 -24.40 -4.34
CA TRP A 190 24.68 -24.26 -5.54
C TRP A 190 23.92 -24.65 -6.81
N LEU A 191 23.14 -25.74 -6.77
CA LEU A 191 22.22 -26.13 -7.85
C LEU A 191 21.15 -25.05 -8.11
N ALA A 192 20.52 -24.52 -7.06
CA ALA A 192 19.53 -23.46 -7.20
C ALA A 192 20.13 -22.16 -7.79
N VAL A 193 21.33 -21.78 -7.35
CA VAL A 193 22.08 -20.63 -7.90
C VAL A 193 22.52 -20.88 -9.34
N ALA A 194 22.94 -22.10 -9.68
CA ALA A 194 23.28 -22.48 -11.06
C ALA A 194 22.04 -22.38 -11.97
N VAL A 195 20.90 -22.97 -11.58
CA VAL A 195 19.64 -22.86 -12.32
C VAL A 195 19.18 -21.40 -12.45
N PHE A 196 19.25 -20.61 -11.37
CA PHE A 196 18.91 -19.19 -11.43
C PHE A 196 19.79 -18.42 -12.42
N ARG A 197 21.11 -18.65 -12.39
CA ARG A 197 22.09 -17.92 -13.20
C ARG A 197 22.09 -18.34 -14.67
N TYR A 198 21.96 -19.63 -14.95
CA TYR A 198 22.03 -20.18 -16.32
C TYR A 198 20.68 -20.32 -17.02
N LEU A 199 19.55 -20.40 -16.29
CA LEU A 199 18.21 -20.55 -16.89
C LEU A 199 17.37 -19.29 -16.70
N LEU A 200 17.15 -18.83 -15.46
CA LEU A 200 16.25 -17.71 -15.20
C LEU A 200 16.82 -16.36 -15.68
N ARG A 201 18.12 -16.12 -15.50
CA ARG A 201 18.77 -14.86 -15.90
C ARG A 201 18.71 -14.59 -17.42
N PRO A 202 19.07 -15.53 -18.33
CA PRO A 202 18.92 -15.30 -19.77
C PRO A 202 17.46 -15.25 -20.23
N VAL A 203 16.56 -16.04 -19.63
CA VAL A 203 15.11 -15.97 -19.93
C VAL A 203 14.53 -14.60 -19.53
N GLY A 204 14.92 -14.07 -18.36
CA GLY A 204 14.52 -12.73 -17.92
C GLY A 204 15.05 -11.62 -18.82
N LEU A 205 16.32 -11.71 -19.26
CA LEU A 205 16.89 -10.77 -20.23
C LEU A 205 16.19 -10.84 -21.60
N GLY A 206 15.91 -12.05 -22.10
CA GLY A 206 15.16 -12.24 -23.34
C GLY A 206 13.74 -11.67 -23.27
N LEU A 207 13.06 -11.85 -22.13
CA LEU A 207 11.74 -11.26 -21.89
C LEU A 207 11.77 -9.73 -21.88
N VAL A 208 12.74 -9.13 -21.17
CA VAL A 208 12.92 -7.66 -21.15
C VAL A 208 13.21 -7.15 -22.56
N TRP A 209 14.10 -7.82 -23.31
CA TRP A 209 14.43 -7.43 -24.68
C TRP A 209 13.20 -7.50 -25.60
N LEU A 210 12.36 -8.52 -25.45
CA LEU A 210 11.13 -8.68 -26.22
C LEU A 210 10.07 -7.62 -25.87
N VAL A 211 9.91 -7.26 -24.59
CA VAL A 211 9.02 -6.16 -24.16
C VAL A 211 9.52 -4.81 -24.70
N VAL A 212 10.83 -4.57 -24.66
CA VAL A 212 11.45 -3.35 -25.22
C VAL A 212 11.30 -3.29 -26.75
N ALA A 213 11.47 -4.42 -27.44
CA ALA A 213 11.24 -4.53 -28.88
C ALA A 213 9.78 -4.23 -29.23
N LEU A 214 8.82 -4.85 -28.53
CA LEU A 214 7.39 -4.58 -28.71
C LEU A 214 7.04 -3.10 -28.50
N TYR A 215 7.57 -2.49 -27.44
CA TYR A 215 7.35 -1.08 -27.16
C TYR A 215 7.88 -0.18 -28.30
N ARG A 216 9.11 -0.44 -28.77
CA ARG A 216 9.74 0.34 -29.85
C ARG A 216 9.06 0.13 -31.22
N TYR A 217 8.72 -1.10 -31.57
CA TYR A 217 8.22 -1.45 -32.92
C TYR A 217 6.70 -1.41 -33.05
N LEU A 218 5.93 -1.51 -31.96
CA LEU A 218 4.47 -1.50 -32.01
C LEU A 218 3.88 -0.27 -31.32
N LEU A 219 4.18 -0.01 -30.04
CA LEU A 219 3.57 1.11 -29.32
C LEU A 219 4.05 2.47 -29.85
N ARG A 220 5.35 2.62 -30.17
CA ARG A 220 5.90 3.90 -30.65
C ARG A 220 5.29 4.36 -31.98
N PRO A 221 5.23 3.55 -33.06
CA PRO A 221 4.59 3.98 -34.31
C PRO A 221 3.07 4.11 -34.19
N VAL A 222 2.38 3.27 -33.41
CA VAL A 222 0.92 3.41 -33.18
C VAL A 222 0.62 4.71 -32.41
N GLY A 223 1.42 5.04 -31.39
CA GLY A 223 1.30 6.31 -30.66
C GLY A 223 1.56 7.54 -31.53
N LEU A 224 2.56 7.48 -32.42
CA LEU A 224 2.84 8.54 -33.40
C LEU A 224 1.71 8.68 -34.43
N GLY A 225 1.17 7.56 -34.94
CA GLY A 225 0.03 7.55 -35.86
C GLY A 225 -1.25 8.10 -35.23
N ALA A 226 -1.54 7.71 -33.98
CA ALA A 226 -2.67 8.25 -33.22
C ALA A 226 -2.50 9.75 -32.92
N ALA A 227 -1.31 10.20 -32.55
CA ALA A 227 -1.01 11.62 -32.36
C ALA A 227 -1.13 12.42 -33.67
N TRP A 228 -0.69 11.85 -34.79
CA TRP A 228 -0.85 12.47 -36.12
C TRP A 228 -2.31 12.57 -36.53
N LEU A 229 -3.12 11.52 -36.32
CA LEU A 229 -4.56 11.53 -36.56
C LEU A 229 -5.28 12.54 -35.65
N ALA A 230 -4.93 12.63 -34.37
CA ALA A 230 -5.48 13.61 -33.45
C ALA A 230 -5.12 15.05 -33.87
N ALA A 231 -3.87 15.29 -34.29
CA ALA A 231 -3.43 16.59 -34.81
C ALA A 231 -4.11 16.96 -36.15
N ALA A 232 -4.33 15.97 -37.02
CA ALA A 232 -5.06 16.15 -38.27
C ALA A 232 -6.54 16.49 -38.00
N LEU A 233 -7.21 15.73 -37.13
CA LEU A 233 -8.59 16.00 -36.70
C LEU A 233 -8.72 17.40 -36.07
N TYR A 234 -7.75 17.79 -35.23
CA TYR A 234 -7.71 19.12 -34.65
C TYR A 234 -7.60 20.22 -35.71
N ARG A 235 -6.67 20.09 -36.68
CA ARG A 235 -6.48 21.05 -37.77
C ARG A 235 -7.65 21.11 -38.76
N TYR A 236 -8.18 19.97 -39.18
CA TYR A 236 -9.17 19.89 -40.26
C TYR A 236 -10.63 19.96 -39.80
N VAL A 237 -10.91 19.72 -38.51
CA VAL A 237 -12.29 19.77 -37.98
C VAL A 237 -12.43 20.82 -36.88
N LEU A 238 -11.64 20.75 -35.81
CA LEU A 238 -11.79 21.68 -34.67
C LEU A 238 -11.44 23.12 -35.03
N THR A 239 -10.41 23.33 -35.86
CA THR A 239 -9.99 24.67 -36.27
C THR A 239 -11.04 25.38 -37.15
N PRO A 240 -11.57 24.78 -38.24
CA PRO A 240 -12.63 25.41 -39.01
C PRO A 240 -13.96 25.52 -38.25
N VAL A 241 -14.33 24.53 -37.42
CA VAL A 241 -15.53 24.66 -36.57
C VAL A 241 -15.39 25.81 -35.57
N GLY A 242 -14.20 25.98 -34.96
CA GLY A 242 -13.90 27.12 -34.09
C GLY A 242 -13.97 28.46 -34.84
N GLN A 243 -13.47 28.54 -36.08
CA GLN A 243 -13.57 29.74 -36.91
C GLN A 243 -15.02 30.06 -37.32
N VAL A 244 -15.81 29.06 -37.73
CA VAL A 244 -17.23 29.23 -38.06
C VAL A 244 -18.04 29.67 -36.83
N LEU A 245 -17.77 29.09 -35.66
CA LEU A 245 -18.45 29.47 -34.42
C LEU A 245 -18.05 30.89 -33.96
N ALA A 246 -16.77 31.25 -34.07
CA ALA A 246 -16.30 32.61 -33.79
C ALA A 246 -16.87 33.66 -34.77
N TRP A 247 -16.98 33.30 -36.05
CA TRP A 247 -17.61 34.15 -37.07
C TRP A 247 -19.12 34.31 -36.82
N ALA A 248 -19.83 33.21 -36.53
CA ALA A 248 -21.24 33.25 -36.16
C ALA A 248 -21.47 34.09 -34.90
N TRP A 249 -20.58 34.03 -33.91
CA TRP A 249 -20.63 34.88 -32.71
C TRP A 249 -20.40 36.36 -33.04
N HIS A 250 -19.47 36.67 -33.96
CA HIS A 250 -19.25 38.03 -34.45
C HIS A 250 -20.48 38.58 -35.20
N VAL A 251 -21.09 37.77 -36.06
CA VAL A 251 -22.31 38.12 -36.80
C VAL A 251 -23.49 38.32 -35.83
N ALA A 252 -23.66 37.46 -34.84
CA ALA A 252 -24.65 37.62 -33.79
C ALA A 252 -24.43 38.93 -33.00
N GLY A 253 -23.17 39.25 -32.64
CA GLY A 253 -22.81 40.51 -32.00
C GLY A 253 -23.12 41.75 -32.85
N LEU A 254 -22.89 41.68 -34.16
CA LEU A 254 -23.26 42.74 -35.10
C LEU A 254 -24.78 42.93 -35.21
N ILE A 255 -25.55 41.84 -35.27
CA ILE A 255 -27.02 41.87 -35.32
C ILE A 255 -27.59 42.42 -34.02
N VAL A 256 -27.14 41.94 -32.86
CA VAL A 256 -27.54 42.45 -31.54
C VAL A 256 -27.16 43.92 -31.39
N GLY A 257 -25.97 44.33 -31.84
CA GLY A 257 -25.55 45.74 -31.85
C GLY A 257 -26.39 46.61 -32.79
N ALA A 258 -26.83 46.09 -33.94
CA ALA A 258 -27.73 46.78 -34.86
C ALA A 258 -29.15 46.93 -34.27
N LEU A 259 -29.70 45.86 -33.68
CA LEU A 259 -30.98 45.89 -32.96
C LEU A 259 -30.95 46.86 -31.78
N TRP A 260 -29.86 46.88 -31.01
CA TRP A 260 -29.69 47.80 -29.88
C TRP A 260 -29.59 49.27 -30.33
N ARG A 261 -28.91 49.55 -31.46
CA ARG A 261 -28.91 50.88 -32.08
C ARG A 261 -30.28 51.28 -32.61
N GLY A 262 -31.02 50.36 -33.22
CA GLY A 262 -32.40 50.58 -33.64
C GLY A 262 -33.33 50.91 -32.47
N LEU A 263 -33.25 50.13 -31.39
CA LEU A 263 -34.05 50.34 -30.17
C LEU A 263 -33.70 51.65 -29.46
N THR A 264 -32.41 51.98 -29.34
CA THR A 264 -31.98 53.27 -28.76
C THR A 264 -32.38 54.45 -29.64
N TRP A 265 -32.32 54.33 -30.97
CA TRP A 265 -32.83 55.35 -31.88
C TRP A 265 -34.36 55.53 -31.76
N VAL A 266 -35.13 54.45 -31.74
CA VAL A 266 -36.59 54.49 -31.53
C VAL A 266 -36.92 55.13 -30.18
N SER A 267 -36.21 54.77 -29.09
CA SER A 267 -36.43 55.41 -27.78
C SER A 267 -36.07 56.90 -27.78
N TRP A 268 -35.03 57.30 -28.52
CA TRP A 268 -34.63 58.71 -28.64
C TRP A 268 -35.62 59.52 -29.50
N VAL A 269 -36.17 58.95 -30.56
CA VAL A 269 -37.22 59.57 -31.38
C VAL A 269 -38.56 59.64 -30.64
N LEU A 270 -38.95 58.57 -29.95
CA LEU A 270 -40.25 58.47 -29.29
C LEU A 270 -40.32 59.25 -27.96
N VAL A 271 -39.20 59.32 -27.22
CA VAL A 271 -39.15 59.98 -25.89
C VAL A 271 -38.27 61.24 -25.92
N GLY A 272 -37.05 61.13 -26.44
CA GLY A 272 -36.07 62.22 -26.43
C GLY A 272 -36.49 63.43 -27.26
N TRP A 273 -36.99 63.22 -28.48
CA TRP A 273 -37.40 64.29 -29.40
C TRP A 273 -38.62 65.09 -28.92
N PRO A 274 -39.76 64.48 -28.49
CA PRO A 274 -40.86 65.26 -27.93
C PRO A 274 -40.49 65.91 -26.59
N ALA A 275 -39.74 65.24 -25.71
CA ALA A 275 -39.26 65.86 -24.47
C ALA A 275 -38.36 67.08 -24.73
N SER A 276 -37.47 66.99 -25.73
CA SER A 276 -36.62 68.12 -26.14
C SER A 276 -37.43 69.27 -26.76
N ARG A 277 -38.50 68.98 -27.52
CA ARG A 277 -39.44 70.00 -28.00
C ARG A 277 -40.15 70.70 -26.85
N VAL A 278 -40.69 69.96 -25.87
CA VAL A 278 -41.36 70.54 -24.69
C VAL A 278 -40.39 71.39 -23.87
N TYR A 279 -39.15 70.92 -23.66
CA TYR A 279 -38.11 71.69 -23.01
C TYR A 279 -37.79 73.01 -23.75
N ARG A 280 -37.68 72.96 -25.09
CA ARG A 280 -37.43 74.15 -25.92
C ARG A 280 -38.61 75.11 -26.00
N HIS A 281 -39.85 74.62 -26.05
CA HIS A 281 -41.04 75.46 -26.23
C HIS A 281 -41.68 75.95 -24.93
N VAL A 282 -41.43 75.28 -23.80
CA VAL A 282 -42.04 75.64 -22.50
C VAL A 282 -40.98 76.12 -21.50
N LEU A 283 -39.96 75.29 -21.22
CA LEU A 283 -38.96 75.63 -20.20
C LEU A 283 -37.98 76.72 -20.64
N THR A 284 -37.68 76.83 -21.93
CA THR A 284 -36.78 77.88 -22.44
C THR A 284 -37.41 79.28 -22.41
N PRO A 285 -38.65 79.55 -22.88
CA PRO A 285 -39.25 80.87 -22.73
C PRO A 285 -39.55 81.22 -21.26
N VAL A 286 -39.98 80.26 -20.43
CA VAL A 286 -40.10 80.49 -18.97
C VAL A 286 -38.73 80.81 -18.36
N GLY A 287 -37.67 80.14 -18.80
CA GLY A 287 -36.29 80.44 -18.41
C GLY A 287 -35.85 81.85 -18.81
N HIS A 288 -36.21 82.32 -20.01
CA HIS A 288 -35.95 83.70 -20.44
C HIS A 288 -36.73 84.72 -19.61
N ALA A 289 -38.05 84.53 -19.43
CA ALA A 289 -38.88 85.40 -18.61
C ALA A 289 -38.38 85.50 -17.16
N ALA A 290 -38.04 84.36 -16.52
CA ALA A 290 -37.45 84.35 -15.19
C ALA A 290 -36.07 85.02 -15.15
N ARG A 291 -35.24 84.86 -16.19
CA ARG A 291 -33.94 85.54 -16.33
C ARG A 291 -34.10 87.06 -16.45
N GLU A 292 -35.15 87.50 -17.12
CA GLU A 292 -35.47 88.91 -17.38
C GLU A 292 -36.01 89.58 -16.11
N VAL A 293 -36.98 88.98 -15.43
CA VAL A 293 -37.48 89.41 -14.10
C VAL A 293 -36.35 89.45 -13.06
N TRP A 294 -35.45 88.46 -13.06
CA TRP A 294 -34.28 88.47 -12.16
C TRP A 294 -33.24 89.54 -12.54
N ARG A 295 -33.14 89.91 -13.82
CA ARG A 295 -32.27 91.00 -14.30
C ARG A 295 -32.83 92.37 -13.93
N THR A 296 -34.13 92.62 -14.15
CA THR A 296 -34.78 93.89 -13.78
C THR A 296 -34.79 94.07 -12.26
N GLY A 297 -35.12 93.03 -11.49
CA GLY A 297 -35.00 93.03 -10.03
C GLY A 297 -33.59 93.34 -9.55
N ARG A 298 -32.55 92.70 -10.13
CA ARG A 298 -31.15 93.03 -9.79
C ARG A 298 -30.70 94.42 -10.26
N ALA A 299 -31.26 94.95 -11.34
CA ALA A 299 -30.97 96.32 -11.79
C ALA A 299 -31.53 97.33 -10.78
N ALA A 300 -32.81 97.23 -10.44
CA ALA A 300 -33.46 98.09 -9.45
C ALA A 300 -32.75 98.06 -8.08
N VAL A 301 -32.38 96.87 -7.58
CA VAL A 301 -31.61 96.74 -6.33
C VAL A 301 -30.21 97.34 -6.44
N ARG A 302 -29.54 97.22 -7.59
CA ARG A 302 -28.21 97.83 -7.81
C ARG A 302 -28.29 99.35 -7.92
N GLU A 303 -29.32 99.89 -8.56
CA GLU A 303 -29.55 101.32 -8.67
C GLU A 303 -29.90 101.92 -7.31
N ALA A 304 -30.87 101.35 -6.58
CA ALA A 304 -31.18 101.75 -5.21
C ALA A 304 -29.93 101.71 -4.30
N ARG A 305 -29.14 100.62 -4.36
CA ARG A 305 -27.89 100.51 -3.61
C ARG A 305 -26.81 101.47 -4.09
N ALA A 306 -26.77 101.86 -5.36
CA ALA A 306 -25.85 102.85 -5.89
C ALA A 306 -26.24 104.26 -5.45
N THR A 307 -27.54 104.59 -5.45
CA THR A 307 -28.07 105.87 -4.95
C THR A 307 -27.82 106.03 -3.45
N VAL A 308 -28.15 105.02 -2.63
CA VAL A 308 -27.82 105.00 -1.20
C VAL A 308 -26.31 105.11 -0.96
N ARG A 309 -25.48 104.41 -1.75
CA ARG A 309 -24.02 104.49 -1.61
C ARG A 309 -23.45 105.84 -2.01
N ARG A 310 -23.94 106.48 -3.08
CA ARG A 310 -23.54 107.84 -3.47
C ARG A 310 -23.94 108.85 -2.38
N ALA A 311 -25.11 108.69 -1.78
CA ALA A 311 -25.60 109.54 -0.69
C ALA A 311 -24.77 109.39 0.61
N LEU A 312 -24.35 108.17 0.98
CA LEU A 312 -23.54 107.95 2.19
C LEU A 312 -22.02 108.13 2.01
N PHE A 313 -21.46 107.82 0.84
CA PHE A 313 -20.01 107.65 0.65
C PHE A 313 -19.40 108.49 -0.49
N GLY A 314 -20.20 109.33 -1.16
CA GLY A 314 -19.72 110.15 -2.27
C GLY A 314 -19.41 109.36 -3.56
N THR A 315 -18.82 110.03 -4.53
CA THR A 315 -18.46 109.45 -5.85
C THR A 315 -17.02 108.92 -5.84
N PRO A 316 -16.79 107.60 -5.98
CA PRO A 316 -15.45 107.07 -6.13
C PRO A 316 -14.85 107.43 -7.51
N PRO A 317 -13.54 107.71 -7.60
CA PRO A 317 -12.88 108.07 -8.86
C PRO A 317 -12.85 106.91 -9.86
N VAL A 318 -12.83 107.26 -11.14
CA VAL A 318 -12.78 106.32 -12.28
C VAL A 318 -11.32 106.05 -12.65
N GLU A 319 -10.93 104.77 -12.71
CA GLU A 319 -9.57 104.37 -13.11
C GLU A 319 -9.63 103.26 -14.20
N PRO A 320 -8.73 103.25 -15.21
CA PRO A 320 -9.02 102.61 -16.50
C PRO A 320 -8.66 101.12 -16.60
N ALA A 321 -9.36 100.41 -17.50
CA ALA A 321 -9.15 98.99 -17.76
C ALA A 321 -7.77 98.68 -18.37
N ARG A 322 -7.15 97.56 -17.95
CA ARG A 322 -5.93 97.03 -18.57
C ARG A 322 -6.11 95.60 -19.08
N SER A 323 -5.86 95.47 -20.38
CA SER A 323 -5.98 94.32 -21.26
C SER A 323 -5.18 93.08 -20.86
N ARG A 324 -5.63 91.88 -21.28
CA ARG A 324 -4.78 90.69 -21.44
C ARG A 324 -5.07 90.01 -22.79
N ALA A 325 -4.03 89.82 -23.59
CA ALA A 325 -4.06 89.33 -24.98
C ALA A 325 -3.44 87.89 -25.05
N ARG A 326 -3.79 86.97 -25.99
CA ARG A 326 -3.27 86.76 -27.39
C ARG A 326 -1.86 86.10 -27.40
N THR A 327 -1.55 84.93 -27.99
CA THR A 327 -2.31 83.92 -28.81
C THR A 327 -1.61 82.51 -28.83
N LEU A 328 -2.05 81.62 -29.75
CA LEU A 328 -1.47 80.36 -30.30
C LEU A 328 0.08 80.31 -30.49
N GLY A 329 0.76 79.18 -30.75
CA GLY A 329 0.40 77.75 -30.94
C GLY A 329 1.39 76.98 -31.87
N SER A 330 1.25 75.65 -32.06
CA SER A 330 2.03 74.74 -32.97
C SER A 330 3.55 74.56 -32.68
N THR A 331 4.26 73.49 -33.08
CA THR A 331 4.02 72.37 -34.02
C THR A 331 4.75 71.06 -33.60
N THR A 332 4.30 69.95 -34.19
CA THR A 332 4.88 68.59 -34.27
C THR A 332 6.38 68.45 -34.62
N ALA A 333 7.10 67.56 -33.92
CA ALA A 333 7.94 66.47 -34.46
C ALA A 333 8.61 65.69 -33.30
N ALA A 334 8.49 64.36 -33.26
CA ALA A 334 9.23 63.50 -32.32
C ALA A 334 9.49 62.12 -32.96
N ASP A 335 10.70 61.61 -32.74
CA ASP A 335 11.43 60.63 -33.57
C ASP A 335 10.84 59.23 -33.80
N ALA A 336 11.40 58.60 -34.84
CA ALA A 336 11.16 57.22 -35.27
C ALA A 336 12.07 56.19 -34.58
N ALA A 337 11.74 54.91 -34.77
CA ALA A 337 12.38 53.74 -34.18
C ALA A 337 13.77 53.39 -34.80
N PRO A 338 14.60 52.55 -34.14
CA PRO A 338 16.03 52.38 -34.48
C PRO A 338 16.31 51.39 -35.62
N ALA A 339 17.59 51.34 -36.02
CA ALA A 339 18.12 50.74 -37.25
C ALA A 339 18.18 49.21 -37.32
N ASP A 340 18.11 48.69 -38.55
CA ASP A 340 18.46 47.31 -38.93
C ASP A 340 19.95 47.19 -39.31
N GLU A 341 20.64 46.17 -38.78
CA GLU A 341 22.01 45.81 -39.19
C GLU A 341 22.02 44.87 -40.41
N ILE A 342 22.60 45.33 -41.51
CA ILE A 342 22.73 44.57 -42.76
C ILE A 342 23.98 43.68 -42.71
N SER A 343 23.77 42.36 -42.61
CA SER A 343 24.85 41.36 -42.72
C SER A 343 25.00 40.86 -44.16
N LEU A 344 26.07 41.24 -44.85
CA LEU A 344 26.43 40.74 -46.19
C LEU A 344 27.08 39.34 -46.14
N PRO A 345 26.79 38.43 -47.10
CA PRO A 345 27.38 37.10 -47.13
C PRO A 345 28.79 37.09 -47.74
N ARG A 346 29.76 36.48 -47.05
CA ARG A 346 31.12 36.26 -47.58
C ARG A 346 31.23 34.91 -48.29
N ARG A 347 31.64 34.96 -49.55
CA ARG A 347 31.84 33.81 -50.46
C ARG A 347 33.32 33.41 -50.49
N GLN A 348 33.63 32.18 -50.09
CA GLN A 348 34.89 31.42 -50.27
C GLN A 348 34.58 29.98 -49.80
N GLY A 349 35.07 28.92 -50.43
CA GLY A 349 35.88 28.78 -51.64
C GLY A 349 36.03 27.29 -51.95
#